data_AF-A0A1C3NYE6-F1
#
_entry.id   AF-A0A1C3NYE6-F1
#
_cell.length_a   1.000
_cell.length_b   1.000
_cell.length_c   1.000
_cell.angle_alpha   90.00
_cell.angle_beta   90.00
_cell.angle_gamma   90.00
#
_symmetry.space_group_name_H-M   'P 1'
#
loop_
_entity.id
_entity.type
_entity.pdbx_description
1 polymer ?
#
loop_
_entity_poly.entity_id
_entity_poly.type
_entity_poly.pdbx_seq_one_letter_code
_entity_poly.pdbx_strand_id
1 'polypeptide(L)'
;MSLISPGGPRPPATPPAVAERLRGWIRDALGLDGEVTVLVTQLACTEPGCPPVETVLAALPQAGRRSVTLPGPAADLTEVEVRRAFHLSGDLHAH
;
A
#
# COMPACT_ATOMS: atom_id res chain seq x y z
N MET A 1 13.11 12.82 26.13
CA MET A 1 12.37 13.84 25.36
C MET A 1 12.34 13.36 23.91
N SER A 2 11.33 12.58 23.53
CA SER A 2 11.20 12.10 22.14
C SER A 2 10.72 13.25 21.26
N LEU A 3 11.57 13.67 20.34
CA LEU A 3 11.23 14.58 19.26
C LEU A 3 10.30 13.84 18.30
N ILE A 4 9.00 13.89 18.59
CA ILE A 4 7.97 13.77 17.56
C ILE A 4 8.15 14.95 16.60
N SER A 5 8.93 14.77 15.54
CA SER A 5 8.94 15.69 14.41
C SER A 5 7.72 15.40 13.53
N PRO A 6 6.69 16.26 13.50
CA PRO A 6 5.58 16.08 12.57
C PRO A 6 6.00 16.73 11.24
N GLY A 7 6.06 15.94 10.17
CA GLY A 7 6.12 16.49 8.81
C GLY A 7 7.45 16.29 8.10
N GLY A 8 7.77 15.03 7.79
CA GLY A 8 8.49 14.78 6.54
C GLY A 8 7.65 15.29 5.35
N PRO A 9 8.28 15.61 4.21
CA PRO A 9 7.55 16.07 3.02
C PRO A 9 6.44 15.08 2.68
N ARG A 10 5.20 15.56 2.64
CA ARG A 10 4.05 14.74 2.27
C ARG A 10 4.30 14.21 0.84
N PRO A 11 4.29 12.88 0.62
CA PRO A 11 4.45 12.34 -0.71
C PRO A 11 3.33 12.86 -1.63
N PRO A 12 3.59 13.00 -2.94
CA PRO A 12 2.56 13.44 -3.88
C PRO A 12 1.34 12.53 -3.79
N ALA A 13 0.15 13.11 -4.01
CA ALA A 13 -1.08 12.34 -4.00
C ALA A 13 -1.07 11.30 -5.14
N THR A 14 -1.53 10.09 -4.85
CA THR A 14 -1.70 9.06 -5.88
C THR A 14 -2.70 9.54 -6.93
N PRO A 15 -2.34 9.56 -8.23
CA PRO A 15 -3.30 9.88 -9.28
C PRO A 15 -4.48 8.89 -9.28
N PRO A 16 -5.72 9.32 -9.55
CA PRO A 16 -6.90 8.44 -9.48
C PRO A 16 -6.78 7.23 -10.42
N ALA A 17 -6.25 7.41 -11.63
CA ALA A 17 -6.02 6.31 -12.57
C ALA A 17 -5.04 5.25 -12.03
N VAL A 18 -4.01 5.67 -11.31
CA VAL A 18 -3.04 4.77 -10.68
C VAL A 18 -3.69 4.04 -9.50
N ALA A 19 -4.47 4.75 -8.69
CA ALA A 19 -5.21 4.15 -7.58
C ALA A 19 -6.21 3.09 -8.07
N GLU A 20 -7.00 3.38 -9.11
CA GLU A 20 -7.95 2.41 -9.68
C GLU A 20 -7.26 1.19 -10.28
N ARG A 21 -6.13 1.37 -10.98
CA ARG A 21 -5.32 0.26 -11.48
C ARG A 21 -4.85 -0.66 -10.35
N LEU A 22 -4.31 -0.09 -9.27
CA LEU A 22 -3.88 -0.85 -8.10
C LEU A 22 -5.05 -1.56 -7.40
N ARG A 23 -6.20 -0.90 -7.26
CA ARG A 23 -7.42 -1.52 -6.70
C ARG A 23 -7.86 -2.74 -7.51
N GLY A 24 -7.82 -2.65 -8.85
CA GLY A 24 -8.10 -3.78 -9.74
C GLY A 24 -7.19 -4.97 -9.44
N TRP A 25 -5.88 -4.75 -9.45
CA TRP A 25 -4.91 -5.83 -9.17
C TRP A 25 -5.07 -6.46 -7.79
N ILE A 26 -5.41 -5.68 -6.77
CA ILE A 26 -5.63 -6.18 -5.41
C ILE A 26 -6.88 -7.05 -5.35
N ARG A 27 -7.98 -6.61 -5.99
CA ARG A 27 -9.21 -7.39 -6.06
C ARG A 27 -8.99 -8.70 -6.81
N ASP A 28 -8.30 -8.64 -7.94
CA ASP A 28 -7.97 -9.82 -8.74
C ASP A 28 -7.05 -10.79 -7.98
N ALA A 29 -6.07 -10.28 -7.24
CA ALA A 29 -5.15 -11.08 -6.43
C ALA A 29 -5.86 -11.83 -5.29
N LEU A 30 -6.87 -11.20 -4.68
CA LEU A 30 -7.57 -11.71 -3.51
C LEU A 30 -8.94 -12.34 -3.84
N GLY A 31 -9.36 -12.32 -5.10
CA GLY A 31 -10.68 -12.79 -5.53
C GLY A 31 -11.84 -12.01 -4.90
N LEU A 32 -11.69 -10.69 -4.74
CA LEU A 32 -12.65 -9.83 -4.06
C LEU A 32 -13.66 -9.20 -5.03
N ASP A 33 -14.87 -8.97 -4.53
CA ASP A 33 -15.89 -8.18 -5.24
C ASP A 33 -15.47 -6.70 -5.37
N GLY A 34 -15.99 -6.02 -6.39
CA GLY A 34 -15.81 -4.59 -6.65
C GLY A 34 -16.23 -3.70 -5.49
N GLU A 35 -17.22 -4.14 -4.71
CA GLU A 35 -17.74 -3.45 -3.51
C GLU A 35 -16.77 -3.47 -2.32
N VAL A 36 -15.75 -4.33 -2.34
CA VAL A 36 -14.78 -4.38 -1.24
C VAL A 36 -13.92 -3.12 -1.25
N THR A 37 -13.87 -2.47 -0.09
CA THR A 37 -13.06 -1.27 0.10
C THR A 37 -11.57 -1.62 0.03
N VAL A 38 -10.88 -0.95 -0.88
CA VAL A 38 -9.41 -1.02 -1.02
C VAL A 38 -8.83 0.38 -0.77
N LEU A 39 -7.77 0.46 0.02
CA LEU A 39 -7.03 1.68 0.32
C LEU A 39 -5.67 1.64 -0.37
N VAL A 40 -5.30 2.75 -1.01
CA VAL A 40 -4.00 2.96 -1.65
C VAL A 40 -3.43 4.27 -1.11
N THR A 41 -2.39 4.18 -0.29
CA THR A 41 -1.81 5.34 0.39
C THR A 41 -0.30 5.34 0.23
N GLN A 42 0.27 6.51 -0.08
CA GLN A 42 1.72 6.70 -0.10
C GLN A 42 2.18 7.33 1.21
N LEU A 43 3.26 6.82 1.78
CA LEU A 43 3.89 7.32 3.00
C LEU A 43 5.34 7.70 2.70
N ALA A 44 5.89 8.67 3.44
CA ALA A 44 7.31 8.98 3.35
C ALA A 44 8.08 7.97 4.22
N CYS A 45 9.04 7.25 3.66
CA CYS A 45 9.91 6.40 4.46
C CYS A 45 10.93 7.30 5.17
N THR A 46 10.94 7.28 6.51
CA THR A 46 11.86 8.12 7.32
C THR A 46 13.12 7.37 7.74
N GLU A 47 13.31 6.14 7.25
CA GLU A 47 14.46 5.32 7.60
C GLU A 47 15.69 5.63 6.73
N PRO A 48 16.90 5.66 7.33
CA PRO A 48 18.12 5.90 6.58
C PRO A 48 18.38 4.79 5.55
N GLY A 49 18.43 5.15 4.27
CA GLY A 49 18.66 4.20 3.16
C GLY A 49 17.39 3.68 2.48
N CYS A 50 16.21 4.10 2.95
CA CYS A 50 14.92 3.75 2.37
C CYS A 50 14.57 4.69 1.19
N PRO A 51 13.83 4.24 0.16
CA PRO A 51 13.29 5.13 -0.85
C PRO A 51 12.45 6.23 -0.17
N PRO A 52 12.40 7.47 -0.71
CA PRO A 52 11.71 8.57 -0.04
C PRO A 52 10.20 8.31 0.15
N VAL A 53 9.63 7.36 -0.59
CA VAL A 53 8.21 7.01 -0.57
C VAL A 53 8.03 5.50 -0.56
N GLU A 54 7.07 5.04 0.24
CA GLU A 54 6.53 3.69 0.24
C GLU A 54 5.02 3.73 0.00
N THR A 55 4.45 2.64 -0.49
CA THR A 55 3.02 2.54 -0.78
C THR A 55 2.39 1.42 0.02
N VAL A 56 1.42 1.80 0.85
CA VAL A 56 0.57 0.88 1.61
C VAL A 56 -0.68 0.58 0.80
N LEU A 57 -0.92 -0.71 0.59
CA LEU A 57 -2.08 -1.27 -0.08
C LEU A 57 -2.88 -2.08 0.94
N ALA A 58 -4.16 -1.77 1.16
CA ALA A 58 -4.98 -2.52 2.10
C ALA A 58 -6.35 -2.87 1.51
N ALA A 59 -6.79 -4.11 1.64
CA ALA A 59 -8.13 -4.57 1.35
C ALA A 59 -8.87 -4.88 2.67
N LEU A 60 -10.14 -4.49 2.73
CA LEU A 60 -10.98 -4.65 3.92
C LEU A 60 -12.24 -5.49 3.61
N PRO A 61 -12.11 -6.78 3.28
CA PRO A 61 -13.27 -7.68 3.19
C PRO A 61 -13.91 -7.93 4.56
N GLN A 62 -15.14 -8.46 4.55
CA GLN A 62 -15.84 -8.87 5.78
C GLN A 62 -15.07 -9.91 6.61
N ALA A 63 -14.26 -10.74 5.95
CA ALA A 63 -13.44 -11.77 6.59
C ALA A 63 -12.20 -11.24 7.33
N GLY A 64 -11.86 -9.96 7.21
CA GLY A 64 -10.73 -9.34 7.91
C GLY A 64 -9.99 -8.28 7.08
N ARG A 65 -8.86 -7.80 7.59
CA ARG A 65 -8.00 -6.82 6.90
C ARG A 65 -6.77 -7.51 6.32
N ARG A 66 -6.47 -7.26 5.05
CA ARG A 66 -5.23 -7.68 4.39
C ARG A 66 -4.48 -6.44 3.95
N SER A 67 -3.23 -6.25 4.36
CA SER A 67 -2.44 -5.08 3.97
C SER A 67 -1.00 -5.45 3.68
N VAL A 68 -0.42 -4.81 2.67
CA VAL A 68 0.99 -4.95 2.30
C VAL A 68 1.59 -3.56 2.09
N THR A 69 2.87 -3.43 2.43
CA THR A 69 3.66 -2.23 2.14
C THR A 69 4.68 -2.59 1.08
N LEU A 70 4.71 -1.82 0.00
CA LEU A 70 5.68 -1.96 -1.08
C LEU A 70 6.59 -0.73 -1.13
N PRO A 71 7.91 -0.93 -1.32
CA PRO A 71 8.83 0.19 -1.48
C PRO A 71 8.57 0.92 -2.80
N GLY A 72 8.64 2.25 -2.77
CA GLY A 72 8.47 3.09 -3.95
C GLY A 72 7.06 3.70 -4.10
N PRO A 73 6.91 4.61 -5.08
CA PRO A 73 5.65 5.30 -5.32
C PRO A 73 4.64 4.39 -6.03
N ALA A 74 3.35 4.66 -5.81
CA ALA A 74 2.25 3.88 -6.37
C ALA A 74 2.26 3.79 -7.91
N ALA A 75 2.86 4.77 -8.58
CA ALA A 75 2.99 4.81 -10.03
C ALA A 75 3.95 3.73 -10.59
N ASP A 76 4.99 3.39 -9.81
CA ASP A 76 6.07 2.50 -10.23
C ASP A 76 5.78 1.04 -9.88
N LEU A 77 4.78 0.79 -9.04
CA LEU A 77 4.36 -0.56 -8.68
C LEU A 77 3.83 -1.32 -9.89
N THR A 78 4.27 -2.57 -10.03
CA THR A 78 3.80 -3.50 -11.06
C THR A 78 2.75 -4.47 -10.52
N GLU A 79 1.91 -5.00 -11.42
CA GLU A 79 0.91 -6.01 -11.07
C GLU A 79 1.56 -7.23 -10.38
N VAL A 80 2.70 -7.68 -10.90
CA VAL A 80 3.42 -8.86 -10.40
C VAL A 80 3.87 -8.65 -8.95
N GLU A 81 4.38 -7.46 -8.62
CA GLU A 81 4.80 -7.13 -7.25
C GLU A 81 3.62 -7.08 -6.28
N VAL A 82 2.52 -6.43 -6.69
CA VAL A 82 1.29 -6.34 -5.89
C VAL A 82 0.73 -7.74 -5.61
N ARG A 83 0.56 -8.55 -6.65
CA ARG A 83 0.04 -9.93 -6.49
C ARG A 83 0.96 -10.78 -5.63
N ARG A 84 2.27 -10.71 -5.88
CA ARG A 84 3.26 -11.44 -5.07
C ARG A 84 3.19 -11.03 -3.61
N ALA A 85 3.09 -9.73 -3.31
CA ALA A 85 3.00 -9.25 -1.94
C ALA A 85 1.78 -9.82 -1.23
N PHE A 86 0.59 -9.75 -1.82
CA PHE A 86 -0.62 -10.30 -1.21
C PHE A 86 -0.60 -11.83 -1.05
N HIS A 87 0.11 -12.56 -1.91
CA HIS A 87 0.33 -14.00 -1.72
C HIS A 87 1.30 -14.32 -0.59
N LEU A 88 2.33 -13.49 -0.35
CA LEU A 88 3.36 -13.73 0.67
C LEU A 88 2.97 -13.19 2.05
N SER A 89 2.18 -12.12 2.12
CA SER A 89 1.83 -11.42 3.35
C SER A 89 0.72 -12.10 4.14
N GLY A 90 0.78 -13.44 4.23
CA GLY A 90 -0.17 -14.31 4.92
C GLY A 90 -0.63 -13.77 6.27
N ASP A 91 0.24 -13.17 7.08
CA ASP A 91 -0.07 -12.41 8.28
C ASP A 91 1.15 -11.57 8.69
N LEU A 92 1.18 -10.25 8.46
CA LEU A 92 2.11 -9.38 9.21
C LEU A 92 1.65 -7.93 9.24
N HIS A 93 1.14 -7.49 10.39
CA HIS A 93 1.37 -6.13 10.84
C HIS A 93 1.57 -6.16 12.37
N ALA A 94 2.84 -6.24 12.79
CA ALA A 94 3.23 -5.83 14.13
C ALA A 94 3.37 -4.29 14.10
N HIS A 95 2.63 -3.62 14.97
CA HIS A 95 2.79 -2.21 15.28
C HIS A 95 4.00 -2.00 16.19
#